data_AF-A0A7V6CCX7-F1
#
_entry.id   AF-A0A7V6CCX7-F1
#
_cell.length_a   1.000
_cell.length_b   1.000
_cell.length_c   1.000
_cell.angle_alpha   90.00
_cell.angle_beta   90.00
_cell.angle_gamma   90.00
#
_symmetry.space_group_name_H-M   'P 1'
#
loop_
_entity.id
_entity.type
_entity.pdbx_description
1 polymer ?
#
loop_
_entity_poly.entity_id
_entity_poly.type
_entity_poly.pdbx_seq_one_letter_code
_entity_poly.pdbx_strand_id
1 'polypeptide(L)'
;MEQILPIVAAGLVAGLVHVYMGADHLAALLPISIGRKAQAAWLGVRWGIGHSLGVLVVAVLLLVTRASIDLLLVGVWGERLVGVMLIAFAVLGFRAAYRNRFHLHEHSHDGSTHAHLHVHDASDAHAQTHSQPAVTHLHRHAAFGAGTLHGVGGMAHVMGVLPSLALPALTGSIAYLGAFAAGSIAAMAIYAAAIGVLTARFGGLSAWLPRAMMVVASSACLLVGVGWIVAPLMGYELP
;
A
#
# COMPACT_ATOMS: atom_id res chain seq x y z
N MET A 1 -27.52 -9.23 21.45
CA MET A 1 -27.24 -8.31 20.32
C MET A 1 -26.55 -7.04 20.78
N GLU A 2 -26.77 -6.56 22.02
CA GLU A 2 -26.17 -5.31 22.55
C GLU A 2 -24.63 -5.26 22.57
N GLN A 3 -23.94 -6.41 22.59
CA GLN A 3 -22.48 -6.46 22.57
C GLN A 3 -21.85 -6.37 21.16
N ILE A 4 -22.62 -6.43 20.07
CA ILE A 4 -22.04 -6.43 18.70
C ILE A 4 -21.59 -5.04 18.26
N LEU A 5 -22.36 -4.00 18.58
CA LEU A 5 -22.04 -2.63 18.21
C LEU A 5 -20.66 -2.16 18.72
N PRO A 6 -20.30 -2.33 20.02
CA PRO A 6 -18.97 -1.95 20.50
C PRO A 6 -17.85 -2.78 19.87
N ILE A 7 -18.10 -4.04 19.53
CA ILE A 7 -17.11 -4.90 18.85
C ILE A 7 -16.82 -4.38 17.43
N VAL A 8 -17.87 -4.02 16.68
CA VAL A 8 -17.73 -3.43 15.34
C VAL A 8 -17.03 -2.07 15.42
N ALA A 9 -17.40 -1.22 16.38
CA ALA A 9 -16.75 0.07 16.58
C ALA A 9 -15.26 -0.08 16.93
N ALA A 10 -14.94 -1.00 17.85
CA ALA A 10 -13.56 -1.31 18.23
C ALA A 10 -12.75 -1.84 17.04
N GLY A 11 -13.33 -2.73 16.22
CA GLY A 11 -12.69 -3.22 15.00
C GLY A 11 -12.41 -2.10 14.00
N LEU A 12 -13.40 -1.25 13.72
CA LEU A 12 -13.22 -0.10 12.81
C LEU A 12 -12.11 0.83 13.29
N VAL A 13 -12.12 1.23 14.57
CA VAL A 13 -11.10 2.11 15.14
C VAL A 13 -9.74 1.45 15.12
N ALA A 14 -9.64 0.17 15.49
CA ALA A 14 -8.38 -0.57 15.45
C ALA A 14 -7.83 -0.62 14.02
N GLY A 15 -8.67 -0.85 13.00
CA GLY A 15 -8.25 -0.83 11.60
C GLY A 15 -7.76 0.54 11.13
N LEU A 16 -8.42 1.62 11.54
CA LEU A 16 -7.97 2.98 11.26
C LEU A 16 -6.61 3.26 11.92
N VAL A 17 -6.50 2.97 13.21
CA VAL A 17 -5.28 3.19 14.01
C VAL A 17 -4.12 2.38 13.44
N HIS A 18 -4.35 1.11 13.11
CA HIS A 18 -3.37 0.22 12.48
C HIS A 18 -2.72 0.86 11.25
N VAL A 19 -3.53 1.40 10.34
CA VAL A 19 -3.01 2.00 9.10
C VAL A 19 -2.32 3.34 9.34
N TYR A 20 -2.85 4.20 10.22
CA TYR A 20 -2.28 5.53 10.45
C TYR A 20 -1.04 5.52 11.35
N MET A 21 -0.92 4.54 12.24
CA MET A 21 0.29 4.33 13.04
C MET A 21 1.36 3.56 12.28
N GLY A 22 0.97 2.69 11.35
CA GLY A 22 1.90 1.97 10.47
C GLY A 22 2.54 2.89 9.43
N ALA A 23 3.74 3.40 9.73
CA ALA A 23 4.49 4.25 8.82
C ALA A 23 4.80 3.58 7.46
N ASP A 24 4.87 2.26 7.44
CA ASP A 24 5.04 1.40 6.27
C ASP A 24 3.86 1.46 5.29
N HIS A 25 2.62 1.47 5.80
CA HIS A 25 1.41 1.58 5.00
C HIS A 25 1.38 2.93 4.26
N LEU A 26 1.64 4.01 5.00
CA LEU A 26 1.65 5.37 4.48
C LEU A 26 2.78 5.54 3.47
N ALA A 27 3.99 5.08 3.81
CA ALA A 27 5.15 5.15 2.91
C ALA A 27 4.86 4.40 1.60
N ALA A 28 4.32 3.19 1.65
CA ALA A 28 4.04 2.39 0.46
C ALA A 28 2.99 3.03 -0.47
N LEU A 29 1.94 3.63 0.09
CA LEU A 29 0.86 4.28 -0.66
C LEU A 29 1.24 5.64 -1.24
N LEU A 30 2.23 6.32 -0.65
CA LEU A 30 2.63 7.67 -1.04
C LEU A 30 3.11 7.76 -2.50
N PRO A 31 4.13 7.02 -2.98
CA PRO A 31 4.64 7.16 -4.35
C PRO A 31 3.62 6.74 -5.41
N ILE A 32 2.75 5.77 -5.09
CA ILE A 32 1.77 5.24 -6.03
C ILE A 32 0.51 6.11 -6.16
N SER A 33 0.33 7.08 -5.25
CA SER A 33 -0.80 8.02 -5.22
C SER A 33 -0.48 9.36 -5.90
N ILE A 34 0.79 9.72 -6.07
CA ILE A 34 1.20 11.03 -6.61
C ILE A 34 0.61 11.27 -8.02
N GLY A 35 -0.03 12.43 -8.19
CA GLY A 35 -0.58 12.91 -9.47
C GLY A 35 -1.87 12.22 -9.92
N ARG A 36 -2.43 11.32 -9.10
CA ARG A 36 -3.63 10.56 -9.43
C ARG A 36 -4.82 11.12 -8.65
N LYS A 37 -5.88 11.58 -9.32
CA LYS A 37 -7.10 12.11 -8.67
C LYS A 37 -7.92 10.97 -8.02
N ALA A 38 -9.16 10.74 -8.46
CA ALA A 38 -10.01 9.64 -7.94
C ALA A 38 -9.40 8.24 -8.13
N GLN A 39 -8.46 8.09 -9.07
CA GLN A 39 -7.74 6.85 -9.33
C GLN A 39 -6.87 6.41 -8.14
N ALA A 40 -6.34 7.36 -7.34
CA ALA A 40 -5.56 7.04 -6.14
C ALA A 40 -6.41 6.33 -5.08
N ALA A 41 -7.66 6.79 -4.89
CA ALA A 41 -8.61 6.15 -3.97
C ALA A 41 -8.84 4.67 -4.32
N TRP A 42 -9.08 4.38 -5.61
CA TRP A 42 -9.27 3.00 -6.08
C TRP A 42 -8.03 2.13 -5.94
N LEU A 43 -6.85 2.72 -6.04
CA LEU A 43 -5.59 2.02 -5.79
C LEU A 43 -5.46 1.69 -4.30
N GLY A 44 -5.79 2.63 -3.42
CA GLY A 44 -5.84 2.43 -1.97
C GLY A 44 -6.86 1.36 -1.56
N VAL A 45 -8.05 1.34 -2.18
CA VAL A 45 -9.04 0.27 -1.95
C VAL A 45 -8.47 -1.10 -2.35
N ARG A 46 -7.87 -1.22 -3.54
CA ARG A 46 -7.31 -2.49 -4.02
C ARG A 46 -6.16 -2.97 -3.14
N TRP A 47 -5.29 -2.05 -2.74
CA TRP A 47 -4.24 -2.31 -1.77
C TRP A 47 -4.84 -2.79 -0.45
N GLY A 48 -5.82 -2.07 0.10
CA GLY A 48 -6.46 -2.41 1.37
C GLY A 48 -7.18 -3.76 1.36
N ILE A 49 -7.79 -4.14 0.24
CA ILE A 49 -8.41 -5.46 0.08
C ILE A 49 -7.33 -6.55 0.10
N GLY A 50 -6.25 -6.35 -0.65
CA GLY A 50 -5.11 -7.27 -0.65
C GLY A 50 -4.50 -7.40 0.76
N HIS A 51 -4.25 -6.27 1.40
CA HIS A 51 -3.76 -6.17 2.77
C HIS A 51 -4.62 -6.96 3.76
N SER A 52 -5.92 -6.70 3.76
CA SER A 52 -6.86 -7.39 4.65
C SER A 52 -6.89 -8.89 4.40
N LEU A 53 -6.75 -9.33 3.13
CA LEU A 53 -6.64 -10.75 2.80
C LEU A 53 -5.34 -11.36 3.36
N GLY A 54 -4.20 -10.68 3.21
CA GLY A 54 -2.93 -11.13 3.77
C GLY A 54 -2.98 -11.30 5.29
N VAL A 55 -3.52 -10.28 5.99
CA VAL A 55 -3.72 -10.30 7.44
C VAL A 55 -4.64 -11.45 7.86
N LEU A 56 -5.74 -11.67 7.12
CA LEU A 56 -6.68 -12.76 7.40
C LEU A 56 -6.01 -14.13 7.24
N VAL A 57 -5.19 -14.31 6.20
CA VAL A 57 -4.45 -15.57 5.97
C VAL A 57 -3.51 -15.85 7.14
N VAL A 58 -2.76 -14.86 7.60
CA VAL A 58 -1.88 -15.01 8.78
C VAL A 58 -2.69 -15.32 10.03
N ALA A 59 -3.80 -14.61 10.26
CA ALA A 59 -4.67 -14.84 11.41
C ALA A 59 -5.24 -16.27 11.45
N VAL A 60 -5.73 -16.78 10.31
CA VAL A 60 -6.21 -18.16 10.19
C VAL A 60 -5.09 -19.17 10.40
N LEU A 61 -3.90 -18.91 9.85
CA LEU A 61 -2.74 -19.78 10.04
C LEU A 61 -2.37 -19.89 11.53
N LEU A 62 -2.29 -18.77 12.25
CA LEU A 62 -2.01 -18.74 13.69
C LEU A 62 -3.07 -19.46 14.53
N LEU A 63 -4.35 -19.32 14.14
CA LEU A 63 -5.48 -20.02 14.78
C LEU A 63 -5.39 -21.54 14.62
N VAL A 64 -5.07 -22.02 13.41
CA VAL A 64 -4.99 -23.46 13.11
C VAL A 64 -3.76 -24.09 13.76
N THR A 65 -2.61 -23.41 13.73
CA THR A 65 -1.36 -23.95 14.28
C THR A 65 -1.22 -23.76 15.79
N ARG A 66 -2.19 -23.08 16.45
CA ARG A 66 -2.32 -22.99 17.91
C ARG A 66 -1.01 -22.58 18.60
N ALA A 67 -0.29 -21.61 18.04
CA ALA A 67 0.97 -21.09 18.59
C ALA A 67 2.16 -22.09 18.65
N SER A 68 2.16 -23.14 17.83
CA SER A 68 3.39 -23.93 17.57
C SER A 68 4.40 -23.18 16.70
N ILE A 69 4.00 -22.02 16.16
CA ILE A 69 4.85 -21.11 15.39
C ILE A 69 5.43 -20.04 16.33
N ASP A 70 6.74 -19.85 16.27
CA ASP A 70 7.42 -18.76 16.94
C ASP A 70 7.00 -17.42 16.29
N LEU A 71 6.14 -16.67 17.01
CA LEU A 71 5.64 -15.37 16.59
C LEU A 71 6.78 -14.37 16.37
N LEU A 72 7.87 -14.49 17.13
CA LEU A 72 9.06 -13.65 16.97
C LEU A 72 9.70 -13.88 15.60
N LEU A 73 9.81 -15.16 15.20
CA LEU A 73 10.42 -15.52 13.92
C LEU A 73 9.55 -15.04 12.74
N VAL A 74 8.23 -15.19 12.84
CA VAL A 74 7.28 -14.66 11.84
C VAL A 74 7.36 -13.14 11.75
N GLY A 75 7.47 -12.46 12.89
CA GLY A 75 7.69 -11.03 12.98
C GLY A 75 8.91 -10.57 12.21
N VAL A 76 10.08 -11.11 12.58
CA VAL A 76 11.37 -10.73 11.99
C VAL A 76 11.39 -10.95 10.47
N TRP A 77 10.92 -12.09 10.00
CA TRP A 77 10.90 -12.37 8.55
C TRP A 77 9.84 -11.54 7.82
N GLY A 78 8.69 -11.29 8.45
CA GLY A 78 7.64 -10.47 7.91
C GLY A 78 8.04 -8.99 7.78
N GLU A 79 8.68 -8.44 8.81
CA GLU A 79 9.23 -7.07 8.80
C GLU A 79 10.31 -6.91 7.73
N ARG A 80 11.19 -7.91 7.57
CA ARG A 80 12.18 -7.94 6.48
C ARG A 80 11.54 -7.97 5.10
N LEU A 81 10.48 -8.77 4.91
CA LEU A 81 9.73 -8.83 3.66
C LEU A 81 9.14 -7.44 3.31
N VAL A 82 8.49 -6.80 4.29
CA VAL A 82 7.96 -5.43 4.12
C VAL A 82 9.07 -4.43 3.83
N GLY A 83 10.19 -4.52 4.55
CA GLY A 83 11.35 -3.65 4.35
C GLY A 83 11.92 -3.76 2.93
N VAL A 84 12.11 -4.98 2.42
CA VAL A 84 12.57 -5.23 1.04
C VAL A 84 11.57 -4.68 0.02
N MET A 85 10.27 -4.88 0.26
CA MET A 85 9.21 -4.34 -0.61
C MET A 85 9.25 -2.80 -0.67
N LEU A 86 9.44 -2.13 0.48
CA LEU A 86 9.56 -0.67 0.56
C LEU A 86 10.80 -0.15 -0.15
N ILE A 87 11.94 -0.85 -0.03
CA ILE A 87 13.15 -0.52 -0.79
C ILE A 87 12.90 -0.65 -2.30
N ALA A 88 12.20 -1.71 -2.73
CA ALA A 88 11.83 -1.86 -4.14
C ALA A 88 10.96 -0.69 -4.63
N PHE A 89 10.01 -0.22 -3.82
CA PHE A 89 9.19 0.95 -4.14
C PHE A 89 10.01 2.24 -4.21
N ALA A 90 10.98 2.41 -3.31
CA ALA A 90 11.90 3.54 -3.36
C ALA A 90 12.70 3.54 -4.66
N VAL A 91 13.27 2.40 -5.05
CA VAL A 91 14.05 2.27 -6.29
C VAL A 91 13.18 2.57 -7.52
N LEU A 92 11.96 2.03 -7.57
CA LEU A 92 11.01 2.29 -8.65
C LEU A 92 10.61 3.77 -8.71
N GLY A 93 10.36 4.39 -7.55
CA GLY A 93 10.01 5.80 -7.43
C GLY A 93 11.14 6.74 -7.84
N PHE A 94 12.38 6.48 -7.40
CA PHE A 94 13.56 7.22 -7.87
C PHE A 94 13.73 7.05 -9.38
N ARG A 95 13.61 5.83 -9.91
CA ARG A 95 13.70 5.58 -11.36
C ARG A 95 12.63 6.37 -12.13
N ALA A 96 11.42 6.48 -11.58
CA ALA A 96 10.34 7.28 -12.15
C ALA A 96 10.62 8.79 -12.08
N ALA A 97 11.27 9.27 -11.00
CA ALA A 97 11.63 10.67 -10.86
C ALA A 97 12.74 11.12 -11.83
N TYR A 98 13.75 10.26 -12.07
CA TYR A 98 14.93 10.59 -12.88
C TYR A 98 14.79 10.28 -14.38
N ARG A 99 13.92 9.33 -14.79
CA ARG A 99 13.60 9.16 -16.21
C ARG A 99 12.63 10.29 -16.64
N ASN A 100 13.17 11.36 -17.21
CA ASN A 100 12.47 12.55 -17.77
C ASN A 100 11.21 12.21 -18.61
N ARG A 101 10.06 11.96 -17.96
CA ARG A 101 8.82 11.52 -18.61
C ARG A 101 7.54 12.18 -18.07
N PHE A 102 7.64 13.27 -17.32
CA PHE A 102 6.45 14.04 -16.95
C PHE A 102 6.01 14.94 -18.12
N HIS A 103 5.59 14.33 -19.22
CA HIS A 103 4.71 15.00 -20.17
C HIS A 103 3.28 14.55 -19.86
N LEU A 104 2.52 15.42 -19.19
CA LEU A 104 1.07 15.26 -19.03
C LEU A 104 0.45 15.40 -20.43
N HIS A 105 0.06 14.30 -21.06
CA HIS A 105 -0.94 14.33 -22.13
C HIS A 105 -2.23 13.74 -21.57
N GLU A 106 -3.27 14.55 -21.53
CA GLU A 106 -4.64 14.14 -21.27
C GLU A 106 -5.23 13.66 -22.60
N HIS A 107 -5.38 12.35 -22.79
CA HIS A 107 -6.13 11.80 -23.93
C HIS A 107 -7.46 11.24 -23.45
N SER A 108 -8.53 11.74 -24.04
CA SER A 108 -9.87 11.17 -24.01
C SER A 108 -10.07 10.40 -25.31
N HIS A 109 -10.45 9.12 -25.21
CA HIS A 109 -11.04 8.36 -26.32
C HIS A 109 -12.26 7.61 -25.79
N ASP A 110 -13.35 7.63 -26.56
CA ASP A 110 -14.57 6.85 -26.31
C ASP A 110 -15.21 6.96 -24.91
N GLY A 111 -15.25 8.17 -24.34
CA GLY A 111 -16.00 8.42 -23.10
C GLY A 111 -15.46 7.69 -21.86
N SER A 112 -14.23 7.15 -21.94
CA SER A 112 -13.55 6.48 -20.83
C SER A 112 -12.15 7.06 -20.63
N THR A 113 -11.91 7.61 -19.43
CA THR A 113 -10.63 8.23 -19.08
C THR A 113 -9.64 7.17 -18.61
N HIS A 114 -8.73 6.78 -19.50
CA HIS A 114 -7.65 5.84 -19.19
C HIS A 114 -6.30 6.57 -19.05
N ALA A 115 -5.51 6.21 -18.03
CA ALA A 115 -4.16 6.71 -17.83
C ALA A 115 -3.14 5.60 -18.17
N HIS A 116 -2.34 5.81 -19.21
CA HIS A 116 -1.21 4.95 -19.59
C HIS A 116 0.12 5.60 -19.19
N LEU A 117 1.10 4.78 -18.80
CA LEU A 117 2.50 5.19 -18.63
C LEU A 117 3.24 4.95 -19.95
N HIS A 118 3.52 6.00 -20.72
CA HIS A 118 4.33 5.91 -21.94
C HIS A 118 5.82 6.14 -21.64
N VAL A 119 6.68 5.26 -22.18
CA VAL A 119 8.13 5.40 -22.22
C VAL A 119 8.57 5.44 -23.70
N HIS A 120 8.82 6.63 -24.28
CA HIS A 120 9.40 6.80 -25.64
C HIS A 120 10.94 6.86 -25.66
N ASP A 121 11.67 5.79 -25.89
CA ASP A 121 13.14 5.92 -25.99
C ASP A 121 13.58 7.04 -26.95
N ALA A 122 14.63 7.76 -26.57
CA ALA A 122 15.09 8.99 -27.22
C ALA A 122 15.76 8.74 -28.59
N SER A 123 15.55 7.58 -29.21
CA SER A 123 16.16 7.20 -30.48
C SER A 123 15.25 7.36 -31.71
N ASP A 124 13.94 7.56 -31.56
CA ASP A 124 13.03 7.52 -32.72
C ASP A 124 12.48 8.90 -33.09
N ALA A 125 13.39 9.79 -33.52
CA ALA A 125 13.02 11.07 -34.10
C ALA A 125 12.45 10.97 -35.53
N HIS A 126 12.52 9.83 -36.20
CA HIS A 126 11.99 9.67 -37.56
C HIS A 126 11.53 8.25 -37.87
N ALA A 127 10.25 7.94 -37.60
CA ALA A 127 9.51 6.92 -38.37
C ALA A 127 8.01 7.02 -38.07
N GLN A 128 7.27 7.68 -38.97
CA GLN A 128 5.85 7.41 -39.12
C GLN A 128 5.69 6.03 -39.78
N THR A 129 5.41 4.98 -39.03
CA THR A 129 4.76 3.76 -39.56
C THR A 129 4.14 2.97 -38.41
N HIS A 130 2.89 2.52 -38.62
CA HIS A 130 2.14 1.63 -37.76
C HIS A 130 2.97 0.45 -37.26
N SER A 131 3.29 0.45 -35.97
CA SER A 131 3.82 -0.71 -35.26
C SER A 131 3.39 -0.57 -33.81
N GLN A 132 2.45 -1.42 -33.39
CA GLN A 132 1.94 -1.41 -32.02
C GLN A 132 3.12 -1.61 -31.05
N PRO A 133 3.39 -0.64 -30.15
CA PRO A 133 4.44 -0.82 -29.18
C PRO A 133 3.95 -1.76 -28.07
N ALA A 134 4.76 -2.76 -27.74
CA ALA A 134 4.52 -3.74 -26.68
C ALA A 134 4.18 -3.03 -25.36
N VAL A 135 2.89 -3.04 -25.02
CA VAL A 135 2.36 -2.45 -23.80
C VAL A 135 2.74 -3.35 -22.64
N THR A 136 3.68 -2.95 -21.79
CA THR A 136 3.82 -3.57 -20.46
C THR A 136 2.59 -3.19 -19.65
N HIS A 137 1.57 -4.03 -19.70
CA HIS A 137 0.38 -3.98 -18.86
C HIS A 137 0.81 -4.17 -17.39
N LEU A 138 1.15 -3.11 -16.67
CA LEU A 138 1.35 -3.22 -15.22
C LEU A 138 -0.04 -3.13 -14.56
N HIS A 139 -0.63 -4.31 -14.43
CA HIS A 139 -2.04 -4.52 -14.17
C HIS A 139 -2.54 -3.95 -12.84
N ARG A 140 -3.83 -3.62 -12.81
CA ARG A 140 -4.72 -3.47 -11.64
C ARG A 140 -4.44 -4.42 -10.45
N HIS A 141 -3.84 -5.58 -10.72
CA HIS A 141 -3.47 -6.60 -9.76
C HIS A 141 -2.21 -6.27 -8.94
N ALA A 142 -1.34 -5.37 -9.41
CA ALA A 142 -0.10 -5.03 -8.71
C ALA A 142 -0.34 -4.43 -7.31
N ALA A 143 -1.30 -3.52 -7.17
CA ALA A 143 -1.65 -2.95 -5.87
C ALA A 143 -2.29 -3.97 -4.92
N PHE A 144 -3.13 -4.86 -5.45
CA PHE A 144 -3.72 -5.95 -4.67
C PHE A 144 -2.64 -6.95 -4.22
N GLY A 145 -1.73 -7.34 -5.12
CA GLY A 145 -0.63 -8.26 -4.82
C GLY A 145 0.36 -7.67 -3.82
N ALA A 146 0.77 -6.42 -4.01
CA ALA A 146 1.62 -5.70 -3.05
C ALA A 146 0.93 -5.55 -1.70
N GLY A 147 -0.35 -5.17 -1.68
CA GLY A 147 -1.15 -5.14 -0.46
C GLY A 147 -1.21 -6.51 0.22
N THR A 148 -1.41 -7.59 -0.54
CA THR A 148 -1.44 -8.96 0.02
C THR A 148 -0.10 -9.35 0.62
N LEU A 149 1.00 -9.11 -0.07
CA LEU A 149 2.35 -9.34 0.45
C LEU A 149 2.63 -8.52 1.71
N HIS A 150 2.18 -7.27 1.73
CA HIS A 150 2.30 -6.39 2.88
C HIS A 150 1.51 -6.90 4.08
N GLY A 151 0.24 -7.28 3.89
CA GLY A 151 -0.61 -7.80 4.96
C GLY A 151 -0.15 -9.14 5.52
N VAL A 152 0.64 -9.91 4.76
CA VAL A 152 1.31 -11.12 5.26
C VAL A 152 2.52 -10.79 6.15
N GLY A 153 3.15 -9.62 5.96
CA GLY A 153 4.42 -9.31 6.57
C GLY A 153 4.30 -8.63 7.93
N GLY A 154 4.77 -9.26 9.02
CA GLY A 154 5.20 -8.59 10.25
C GLY A 154 4.28 -8.80 11.47
N MET A 155 4.83 -8.55 12.66
CA MET A 155 4.14 -8.69 13.95
C MET A 155 3.13 -7.58 14.23
N ALA A 156 3.41 -6.34 13.78
CA ALA A 156 2.51 -5.19 13.95
C ALA A 156 1.10 -5.47 13.40
N HIS A 157 1.01 -6.21 12.29
CA HIS A 157 -0.23 -6.66 11.67
C HIS A 157 -1.01 -7.68 12.51
N VAL A 158 -0.29 -8.57 13.20
CA VAL A 158 -0.88 -9.59 14.08
C VAL A 158 -1.50 -8.94 15.30
N MET A 159 -0.88 -7.88 15.85
CA MET A 159 -1.38 -7.15 17.02
C MET A 159 -2.78 -6.57 16.81
N GLY A 160 -3.07 -6.07 15.61
CA GLY A 160 -4.41 -5.58 15.25
C GLY A 160 -5.50 -6.66 15.23
N VAL A 161 -5.11 -7.94 15.10
CA VAL A 161 -6.04 -9.08 15.03
C VAL A 161 -6.21 -9.78 16.38
N LEU A 162 -5.24 -9.65 17.30
CA LEU A 162 -5.26 -10.31 18.62
C LEU A 162 -6.57 -10.13 19.40
N PRO A 163 -7.24 -8.94 19.41
CA PRO A 163 -8.51 -8.79 20.14
C PRO A 163 -9.59 -9.77 19.65
N SER A 164 -9.58 -10.16 18.37
CA SER A 164 -10.52 -11.13 17.82
C SER A 164 -10.37 -12.53 18.43
N LEU A 165 -9.15 -12.89 18.87
CA LEU A 165 -8.84 -14.18 19.50
C LEU A 165 -9.27 -14.24 20.96
N ALA A 166 -9.37 -13.08 21.61
CA ALA A 166 -9.84 -12.96 22.99
C ALA A 166 -11.37 -12.97 23.11
N LEU A 167 -12.10 -12.84 21.99
CA LEU A 167 -13.56 -12.84 22.01
C LEU A 167 -14.12 -14.27 22.17
N PRO A 168 -15.07 -14.50 23.09
CA PRO A 168 -15.60 -15.84 23.38
C PRO A 168 -16.53 -16.38 22.29
N ALA A 169 -17.13 -15.50 21.47
CA ALA A 169 -18.09 -15.87 20.44
C ALA A 169 -17.51 -15.67 19.03
N LEU A 170 -17.61 -16.69 18.19
CA LEU A 170 -17.15 -16.66 16.80
C LEU A 170 -17.75 -15.50 16.00
N THR A 171 -19.05 -15.22 16.21
CA THR A 171 -19.73 -14.08 15.57
C THR A 171 -19.10 -12.75 15.95
N GLY A 172 -18.64 -12.60 17.20
CA GLY A 172 -17.92 -11.41 17.66
C GLY A 172 -16.56 -11.28 16.98
N SER A 173 -15.79 -12.37 16.89
CA SER A 173 -14.50 -12.38 16.19
C SER A 173 -14.63 -12.03 14.70
N ILE A 174 -15.62 -12.60 14.02
CA ILE A 174 -15.91 -12.30 12.60
C ILE A 174 -16.33 -10.84 12.43
N ALA A 175 -17.22 -10.33 13.30
CA ALA A 175 -17.66 -8.94 13.25
C ALA A 175 -16.50 -7.96 13.48
N TYR A 176 -15.63 -8.24 14.45
CA TYR A 176 -14.43 -7.45 14.72
C TYR A 176 -13.48 -7.45 13.51
N LEU A 177 -13.16 -8.64 12.97
CA LEU A 177 -12.25 -8.78 11.83
C LEU A 177 -12.77 -8.09 10.57
N GLY A 178 -14.07 -8.24 10.28
CA GLY A 178 -14.72 -7.55 9.17
C GLY A 178 -14.68 -6.03 9.33
N ALA A 179 -14.92 -5.54 10.55
CA ALA A 179 -14.82 -4.13 10.88
C ALA A 179 -13.38 -3.59 10.79
N PHE A 180 -12.40 -4.36 11.27
CA PHE A 180 -10.97 -4.04 11.15
C PHE A 180 -10.53 -3.94 9.69
N ALA A 181 -10.94 -4.90 8.86
CA ALA A 181 -10.68 -4.86 7.43
C ALA A 181 -11.33 -3.64 6.77
N ALA A 182 -12.59 -3.35 7.08
CA ALA A 182 -13.30 -2.19 6.56
C ALA A 182 -12.62 -0.87 6.95
N GLY A 183 -12.21 -0.74 8.23
CA GLY A 183 -11.48 0.42 8.73
C GLY A 183 -10.13 0.60 8.04
N SER A 184 -9.38 -0.48 7.87
CA SER A 184 -8.09 -0.47 7.18
C SER A 184 -8.23 -0.06 5.70
N ILE A 185 -9.18 -0.65 4.98
CA ILE A 185 -9.48 -0.30 3.58
C ILE A 185 -9.88 1.17 3.46
N ALA A 186 -10.73 1.67 4.37
CA ALA A 186 -11.16 3.05 4.39
C ALA A 186 -9.98 4.01 4.64
N ALA A 187 -9.13 3.73 5.64
CA ALA A 187 -7.95 4.55 5.93
C ALA A 187 -7.01 4.64 4.71
N MET A 188 -6.70 3.51 4.09
CA MET A 188 -5.81 3.46 2.92
C MET A 188 -6.41 4.20 1.71
N ALA A 189 -7.71 4.03 1.47
CA ALA A 189 -8.41 4.73 0.39
C ALA A 189 -8.44 6.24 0.62
N ILE A 190 -8.74 6.68 1.84
CA ILE A 190 -8.77 8.10 2.22
C ILE A 190 -7.37 8.71 2.10
N TYR A 191 -6.35 8.06 2.64
CA TYR A 191 -4.96 8.51 2.54
C TYR A 191 -4.51 8.64 1.09
N ALA A 192 -4.72 7.60 0.27
CA ALA A 192 -4.37 7.61 -1.13
C ALA A 192 -5.11 8.72 -1.90
N ALA A 193 -6.42 8.88 -1.65
CA ALA A 193 -7.22 9.95 -2.26
C ALA A 193 -6.71 11.35 -1.87
N ALA A 194 -6.39 11.55 -0.58
CA ALA A 194 -5.90 12.83 -0.06
C ALA A 194 -4.58 13.21 -0.72
N ILE A 195 -3.59 12.30 -0.71
CA ILE A 195 -2.30 12.50 -1.38
C ILE A 195 -2.50 12.73 -2.87
N GLY A 196 -3.34 11.93 -3.51
CA GLY A 196 -3.59 12.01 -4.95
C GLY A 196 -4.20 13.35 -5.38
N VAL A 197 -5.22 13.82 -4.67
CA VAL A 197 -5.85 15.12 -4.94
C VAL A 197 -4.89 16.26 -4.63
N LEU A 198 -4.18 16.20 -3.49
CA LEU A 198 -3.22 17.22 -3.07
C LEU A 198 -2.11 17.37 -4.13
N THR A 199 -1.46 16.27 -4.48
CA THR A 199 -0.37 16.23 -5.45
C THR A 199 -0.81 16.58 -6.86
N ALA A 200 -2.03 16.21 -7.28
CA ALA A 200 -2.57 16.61 -8.58
C ALA A 200 -2.86 18.11 -8.68
N ARG A 201 -3.29 18.75 -7.58
CA ARG A 201 -3.52 20.21 -7.54
C ARG A 201 -2.20 20.99 -7.63
N PHE A 202 -1.20 20.56 -6.87
CA PHE A 202 0.10 21.24 -6.85
C PHE A 202 0.97 20.87 -8.07
N GLY A 203 0.84 19.67 -8.62
CA GLY A 203 1.66 19.18 -9.72
C GLY A 203 1.56 19.97 -11.03
N GLY A 204 0.49 20.77 -11.21
CA GLY A 204 0.33 21.68 -12.34
C GLY A 204 1.04 23.03 -12.19
N LEU A 205 1.56 23.36 -10.99
CA LEU A 205 2.21 24.64 -10.73
C LEU A 205 3.64 24.71 -11.27
N SER A 206 4.33 23.58 -11.37
CA SER A 206 5.68 23.53 -11.93
C SER A 206 6.11 22.13 -12.32
N ALA A 207 6.87 22.01 -13.41
CA ALA A 207 7.41 20.73 -13.91
C ALA A 207 8.40 20.05 -12.93
N TRP A 208 8.98 20.80 -11.98
CA TRP A 208 9.89 20.22 -10.97
C TRP A 208 9.13 19.60 -9.79
N LEU A 209 7.91 20.04 -9.50
CA LEU A 209 7.21 19.69 -8.26
C LEU A 209 6.78 18.22 -8.21
N PRO A 210 6.19 17.62 -9.27
CA PRO A 210 5.91 16.18 -9.29
C PRO A 210 7.16 15.33 -9.09
N ARG A 211 8.30 15.76 -9.65
CA ARG A 211 9.59 15.09 -9.47
C ARG A 211 10.04 15.15 -8.01
N ALA A 212 9.99 16.32 -7.38
CA ALA A 212 10.36 16.47 -5.98
C ALA A 212 9.45 15.67 -5.05
N MET A 213 8.14 15.68 -5.28
CA MET A 213 7.19 14.86 -4.52
C MET A 213 7.53 13.37 -4.63
N MET A 214 7.86 12.88 -5.83
CA MET A 214 8.26 11.49 -6.03
C MET A 214 9.57 11.16 -5.33
N VAL A 215 10.56 12.06 -5.36
CA VAL A 215 11.83 11.90 -4.63
C VAL A 215 11.59 11.82 -3.12
N VAL A 216 10.80 12.73 -2.56
CA VAL A 216 10.46 12.73 -1.13
C VAL A 216 9.74 11.44 -0.74
N ALA A 217 8.76 11.01 -1.53
CA ALA A 217 8.04 9.77 -1.29
C ALA A 217 8.95 8.54 -1.36
N SER A 218 9.85 8.50 -2.34
CA SER A 218 10.82 7.41 -2.51
C SER A 218 11.82 7.36 -1.35
N SER A 219 12.27 8.53 -0.87
CA SER A 219 13.12 8.63 0.31
C SER A 219 12.40 8.14 1.57
N ALA A 220 11.12 8.47 1.75
CA ALA A 220 10.34 7.96 2.87
C ALA A 220 10.24 6.42 2.83
N CYS A 221 9.93 5.83 1.67
CA CYS A 221 9.95 4.38 1.47
C CYS A 221 11.33 3.77 1.81
N LEU A 222 12.41 4.39 1.35
CA LEU A 222 13.76 3.90 1.60
C LEU A 222 14.10 3.91 3.08
N LEU A 223 13.82 5.02 3.78
CA LEU A 223 14.11 5.18 5.20
C LEU A 223 13.31 4.19 6.05
N VAL A 224 12.00 4.08 5.81
CA VAL A 224 11.15 3.13 6.53
C VAL A 224 11.57 1.70 6.22
N GLY A 225 11.86 1.39 4.95
CA GLY A 225 12.28 0.05 4.53
C GLY A 225 13.63 -0.39 5.12
N VAL A 226 14.62 0.51 5.14
CA VAL A 226 15.90 0.27 5.81
C VAL A 226 15.70 0.13 7.32
N GLY A 227 14.83 0.95 7.92
CA GLY A 227 14.46 0.84 9.33
C GLY A 227 13.97 -0.56 9.70
N TRP A 228 13.00 -1.10 8.96
CA TRP A 228 12.46 -2.45 9.17
C TRP A 228 13.49 -3.59 9.00
N ILE A 229 14.54 -3.39 8.21
CA ILE A 229 15.60 -4.39 8.03
C ILE A 229 16.64 -4.28 9.14
N VAL A 230 17.03 -3.07 9.51
CA VAL A 230 18.19 -2.81 10.37
C VAL A 230 17.82 -2.79 11.85
N ALA A 231 16.65 -2.27 12.23
CA ALA A 231 16.26 -2.16 13.63
C ALA A 231 16.27 -3.51 14.37
N PRO A 232 15.71 -4.60 13.81
CA PRO A 232 15.81 -5.92 14.45
C PRO A 232 17.24 -6.45 14.56
N LEU A 233 18.16 -6.06 13.66
CA LEU A 233 19.58 -6.44 13.71
C LEU A 233 20.35 -5.69 14.82
N MET A 234 19.87 -4.50 15.21
CA MET A 234 20.45 -3.68 16.26
C MET A 234 19.77 -3.89 17.63
N GLY A 235 18.79 -4.79 17.72
CA GLY A 235 18.04 -5.05 18.96
C GLY A 235 16.98 -4.00 19.30
N TYR A 236 16.57 -3.18 18.33
CA TYR A 236 15.46 -2.24 18.48
C TYR A 236 14.19 -2.82 17.88
N GLU A 237 13.10 -2.85 18.66
CA GLU A 237 11.76 -3.11 18.16
C GLU A 237 11.17 -1.78 17.66
N LEU A 238 10.83 -1.71 16.38
CA LEU A 238 10.10 -0.55 15.84
C LEU A 238 8.61 -0.69 16.19
N PRO A 239 7.95 0.40 16.60
CA PRO A 239 6.53 0.39 16.97
C PRO A 239 5.60 0.17 15.77
#